data_AF-B3XQK4-F1
#
_entry.id   AF-B3XQK4-F1
#
_cell.length_a   1.000
_cell.length_b   1.000
_cell.length_c   1.000
_cell.angle_alpha   90.00
_cell.angle_beta   90.00
_cell.angle_gamma   90.00
#
_symmetry.space_group_name_H-M   'P 1'
#
loop_
_entity.id
_entity.type
_entity.pdbx_description
1 polymer ?
#
loop_
_entity_poly.entity_id
_entity_poly.type
_entity_poly.pdbx_seq_one_letter_code
_entity_poly.pdbx_strand_id
1 'polypeptide(L)'
;MKETLALVDRLVEKPLQYIHISLCNFYKKVRRGGDQNVTRMEAVHNRINGRVPFIGVGDLFAEENGLKAFKTGWADFLTVGGSVELNPHLVQMIKNGKEDEVQSEFD
;
A
#
# COMPACT_ATOMS: atom_id res chain seq x y z
N MET A 1 -16.83 0.53 -1.56
CA MET A 1 -16.08 -0.73 -1.34
C MET A 1 -16.85 -1.92 -1.86
N LYS A 2 -18.18 -2.00 -1.70
CA LYS A 2 -19.02 -3.08 -2.22
C LYS A 2 -18.63 -3.54 -3.63
N GLU A 3 -18.57 -2.61 -4.58
CA GLU A 3 -18.27 -2.88 -5.98
C GLU A 3 -16.80 -3.29 -6.16
N THR A 4 -15.86 -2.61 -5.49
CA THR A 4 -14.43 -2.94 -5.52
C THR A 4 -14.16 -4.34 -4.98
N LEU A 5 -14.79 -4.71 -3.85
CA LEU A 5 -14.61 -6.04 -3.25
C LEU A 5 -15.24 -7.12 -4.12
N ALA A 6 -16.39 -6.85 -4.74
CA ALA A 6 -16.99 -7.76 -5.72
C ALA A 6 -16.10 -7.95 -6.97
N LEU A 7 -15.40 -6.90 -7.40
CA LEU A 7 -14.40 -7.01 -8.47
C LEU A 7 -13.20 -7.85 -8.02
N VAL A 8 -12.67 -7.61 -6.82
CA VAL A 8 -11.58 -8.41 -6.22
C VAL A 8 -11.97 -9.88 -6.19
N ASP A 9 -13.20 -10.22 -5.78
CA ASP A 9 -13.71 -11.60 -5.78
C ASP A 9 -13.65 -12.27 -7.16
N ARG A 10 -13.72 -11.52 -8.25
CA ARG A 10 -13.62 -12.06 -9.61
C ARG A 10 -12.19 -12.09 -10.13
N LEU A 11 -11.36 -11.12 -9.72
CA LEU A 11 -9.96 -11.04 -10.14
C LEU A 11 -9.11 -12.16 -9.54
N VAL A 12 -9.35 -12.52 -8.28
CA VAL A 12 -8.64 -13.61 -7.58
C VAL A 12 -8.88 -15.00 -8.20
N GLU A 13 -9.93 -15.17 -9.01
CA GLU A 13 -10.21 -16.42 -9.74
C GLU A 13 -9.50 -16.48 -11.10
N LYS A 14 -8.77 -15.41 -11.48
CA LYS A 14 -7.98 -15.35 -12.71
C LYS A 14 -6.52 -15.69 -12.39
N PRO A 15 -5.75 -16.17 -13.38
CA PRO A 15 -4.32 -16.48 -13.20
C PRO A 15 -3.46 -15.19 -13.16
N LEU A 16 -3.81 -14.26 -12.28
CA LEU A 16 -3.07 -13.01 -12.05
C LEU A 16 -1.91 -13.26 -11.11
N GLN A 17 -0.78 -12.59 -11.36
CA GLN A 17 0.42 -12.70 -10.53
C GLN A 17 0.37 -11.78 -9.31
N TYR A 18 -0.36 -10.67 -9.39
CA TYR A 18 -0.59 -9.76 -8.28
C TYR A 18 -1.83 -8.89 -8.54
N ILE A 19 -2.35 -8.30 -7.46
CA ILE A 19 -3.28 -7.16 -7.54
C ILE A 19 -2.55 -5.95 -6.97
N HIS A 20 -2.54 -4.85 -7.73
CA HIS A 20 -2.02 -3.56 -7.25
C HIS A 20 -3.20 -2.60 -7.05
N ILE A 21 -3.31 -2.00 -5.87
CA ILE A 21 -4.32 -0.98 -5.60
C ILE A 21 -3.66 0.33 -5.19
N SER A 22 -3.99 1.37 -5.97
CA SER A 22 -3.59 2.73 -5.69
C SER A 22 -4.64 3.50 -4.91
N LEU A 23 -4.18 4.15 -3.84
CA LEU A 23 -4.97 5.04 -3.00
C LEU A 23 -4.21 6.36 -2.86
N CYS A 24 -4.93 7.46 -2.70
CA CYS A 24 -4.29 8.72 -2.32
C CYS A 24 -3.66 8.68 -0.92
N ASN A 25 -4.05 7.74 -0.06
CA ASN A 25 -3.47 7.57 1.27
C ASN A 25 -3.78 6.14 1.76
N PHE A 26 -2.75 5.42 2.17
CA PHE A 26 -2.78 4.00 2.55
C PHE A 26 -3.77 3.71 3.70
N TYR A 27 -3.87 4.63 4.67
CA TYR A 27 -4.65 4.47 5.89
C TYR A 27 -6.08 5.00 5.77
N LYS A 28 -6.51 5.44 4.59
CA LYS A 28 -7.87 5.97 4.41
C LYS A 28 -8.92 4.89 4.70
N LYS A 29 -9.82 5.21 5.63
CA LYS A 29 -10.99 4.41 5.98
C LYS A 29 -11.94 4.23 4.81
N VAL A 30 -12.67 3.12 4.84
CA VAL A 30 -13.79 2.87 3.92
C VAL A 30 -14.83 3.99 4.07
N ARG A 31 -15.16 4.66 2.96
CA ARG A 31 -16.15 5.75 2.97
C ARG A 31 -17.58 5.25 2.81
N ARG A 32 -17.78 4.18 2.02
CA ARG A 32 -19.10 3.63 1.69
C ARG A 32 -19.02 2.18 1.23
N GLY A 33 -20.12 1.45 1.40
CA GLY A 33 -20.28 0.09 0.92
C GLY A 33 -19.38 -0.92 1.63
N GLY A 34 -19.24 -0.80 2.95
CA GLY A 34 -18.42 -1.66 3.81
C GLY A 34 -18.36 -1.07 5.22
N ASP A 35 -17.67 -1.75 6.12
CA ASP A 35 -17.40 -1.25 7.48
C ASP A 35 -16.52 0.00 7.42
N GLN A 36 -17.00 1.11 7.97
CA GLN A 36 -16.30 2.39 7.96
C GLN A 36 -15.20 2.50 9.03
N ASN A 37 -15.08 1.52 9.92
CA ASN A 37 -14.04 1.49 10.96
C ASN A 37 -12.69 1.00 10.44
N VAL A 38 -12.70 0.18 9.38
CA VAL A 38 -11.50 -0.42 8.77
C VAL A 38 -10.94 0.43 7.62
N THR A 39 -9.65 0.25 7.34
CA THR A 39 -9.01 0.87 6.17
C THR A 39 -9.40 0.15 4.87
N ARG A 40 -9.28 0.83 3.72
CA ARG A 40 -9.50 0.18 2.42
C ARG A 40 -8.46 -0.91 2.14
N MET A 41 -7.21 -0.69 2.56
CA MET A 41 -6.13 -1.67 2.44
C MET A 41 -6.45 -2.93 3.23
N GLU A 42 -6.83 -2.78 4.49
CA GLU A 42 -7.26 -3.90 5.35
C GLU A 42 -8.47 -4.65 4.78
N ALA A 43 -9.50 -3.92 4.33
CA ALA A 43 -10.69 -4.52 3.75
C ALA A 43 -10.39 -5.36 2.49
N VAL A 44 -9.47 -4.89 1.64
CA VAL A 44 -9.05 -5.65 0.45
C VAL A 44 -8.13 -6.80 0.84
N HIS A 45 -7.17 -6.58 1.74
CA HIS A 45 -6.29 -7.64 2.26
C HIS A 45 -7.10 -8.83 2.78
N ASN A 46 -8.03 -8.57 3.69
CA ASN A 46 -8.92 -9.57 4.26
C ASN A 46 -9.76 -10.26 3.18
N ARG A 47 -10.10 -9.56 2.11
CA ARG A 47 -10.87 -10.15 1.01
C ARG A 47 -10.00 -11.03 0.10
N ILE A 48 -8.78 -10.60 -0.22
CA ILE A 48 -7.82 -11.38 -1.00
C ILE A 48 -7.45 -12.65 -0.23
N ASN A 49 -7.22 -12.53 1.09
CA ASN A 49 -6.93 -13.64 1.99
C ASN A 49 -5.79 -14.54 1.48
N GLY A 50 -4.69 -13.91 1.04
CA GLY A 50 -3.48 -14.60 0.56
C GLY A 50 -3.61 -15.34 -0.78
N ARG A 51 -4.76 -15.27 -1.48
CA ARG A 51 -4.98 -15.99 -2.74
C ARG A 51 -4.13 -15.49 -3.91
N VAL A 52 -3.74 -14.22 -3.87
CA VAL A 52 -2.89 -13.57 -4.86
C VAL A 52 -2.05 -12.50 -4.15
N PRO A 53 -0.78 -12.30 -4.52
CA PRO A 53 0.04 -11.22 -3.95
C PRO A 53 -0.64 -9.86 -4.08
N PHE A 54 -0.59 -9.07 -3.00
CA PHE A 54 -1.23 -7.77 -2.92
C PHE A 54 -0.20 -6.65 -2.75
N ILE A 55 -0.19 -5.74 -3.71
CA ILE A 55 0.68 -4.56 -3.73
C ILE A 55 -0.15 -3.32 -3.35
N GLY A 56 0.29 -2.62 -2.30
CA GLY A 56 -0.36 -1.42 -1.79
C GLY A 56 0.43 -0.14 -2.06
N VAL A 57 -0.27 0.95 -2.35
CA VAL A 57 0.32 2.29 -2.42
C VAL A 57 -0.61 3.37 -1.86
N GLY A 58 -0.02 4.38 -1.26
CA GLY A 58 -0.68 5.65 -0.98
C GLY A 58 0.01 6.50 0.05
N ASP A 59 0.63 7.60 -0.38
CA ASP A 59 1.16 8.66 0.48
C ASP A 59 2.16 8.16 1.53
N LEU A 60 3.04 7.25 1.11
CA LEU A 60 4.09 6.66 1.94
C LEU A 60 5.43 7.39 1.72
N PHE A 61 5.41 8.73 1.80
CA PHE A 61 6.57 9.59 1.55
C PHE A 61 7.68 9.38 2.58
N ALA A 62 7.34 9.56 3.86
CA ALA A 62 8.25 9.30 4.96
C ALA A 62 8.48 7.79 5.14
N GLU A 63 9.72 7.41 5.34
CA GLU A 63 10.11 6.02 5.55
C GLU A 63 9.35 5.37 6.72
N GLU A 64 9.21 6.09 7.84
CA GLU A 64 8.45 5.59 8.99
C GLU A 64 7.02 5.20 8.62
N ASN A 65 6.38 5.93 7.71
CA ASN A 65 5.02 5.63 7.26
C ASN A 65 5.00 4.37 6.39
N GLY A 66 6.04 4.18 5.57
CA GLY A 66 6.27 2.94 4.83
C GLY A 66 6.49 1.75 5.76
N LEU A 67 7.36 1.87 6.77
CA LEU A 67 7.62 0.80 7.74
C LEU A 67 6.37 0.47 8.57
N LYS A 68 5.63 1.48 9.03
CA LYS A 68 4.34 1.30 9.71
C LYS A 68 3.35 0.58 8.81
N ALA A 69 3.28 0.94 7.52
CA ALA A 69 2.40 0.29 6.55
C ALA A 69 2.78 -1.17 6.33
N PHE A 70 4.08 -1.46 6.21
CA PHE A 70 4.59 -2.81 6.04
C PHE A 70 4.25 -3.69 7.25
N LYS A 71 4.45 -3.15 8.46
CA LYS A 71 4.15 -3.83 9.73
C LYS A 71 2.67 -4.13 9.95
N THR A 72 1.74 -3.51 9.21
CA THR A 72 0.33 -3.89 9.25
C THR A 72 0.09 -5.31 8.73
N GLY A 73 0.96 -5.81 7.86
CA GLY A 73 0.78 -7.08 7.16
C GLY A 73 -0.31 -7.06 6.08
N TRP A 74 -0.90 -5.89 5.77
CA TRP A 74 -2.00 -5.81 4.79
C TRP A 74 -1.54 -5.95 3.34
N ALA A 75 -0.29 -5.61 3.02
CA ALA A 75 0.25 -5.72 1.67
C ALA A 75 1.54 -6.54 1.71
N ASP A 76 1.73 -7.41 0.72
CA ASP A 76 2.97 -8.18 0.55
C ASP A 76 4.11 -7.30 0.06
N PHE A 77 3.76 -6.27 -0.74
CA PHE A 77 4.70 -5.26 -1.23
C PHE A 77 4.10 -3.86 -1.11
N LEU A 78 4.97 -2.88 -0.83
CA LEU A 78 4.63 -1.46 -0.87
C LEU A 78 5.23 -0.83 -2.11
N THR A 79 4.48 0.07 -2.75
CA THR A 79 5.03 0.93 -3.79
C THR A 79 5.30 2.32 -3.22
N VAL A 80 6.45 2.88 -3.57
CA VAL A 80 6.87 4.24 -3.21
C VAL A 80 7.19 5.00 -4.50
N GLY A 81 6.29 5.92 -4.89
CA GLY A 81 6.45 6.74 -6.09
C GLY A 81 7.16 8.05 -5.76
N GLY A 82 6.42 8.98 -5.15
CA GLY A 82 6.94 10.30 -4.79
C GLY A 82 8.17 10.26 -3.86
N SER A 83 8.29 9.24 -2.99
CA SER A 83 9.50 9.07 -2.16
C SER A 83 10.75 8.80 -3.02
N VAL A 84 10.61 8.11 -4.15
CA VAL A 84 11.71 7.85 -5.09
C VAL A 84 11.98 9.08 -5.98
N GLU A 85 10.96 9.88 -6.29
CA GLU A 85 11.14 11.15 -6.99
C GLU A 85 11.96 12.13 -6.14
N LEU A 86 11.68 12.23 -4.84
CA LEU A 86 12.47 13.00 -3.88
C LEU A 86 13.86 12.40 -3.62
N ASN A 87 13.94 11.07 -3.58
CA ASN A 87 15.15 10.35 -3.20
C ASN A 87 15.48 9.28 -4.28
N PRO A 88 16.17 9.65 -5.37
CA PRO A 88 16.48 8.72 -6.47
C PRO A 88 17.26 7.46 -6.05
N HIS A 89 17.93 7.52 -4.89
CA HIS A 89 18.71 6.43 -4.29
C HIS A 89 18.10 5.90 -2.99
N LEU A 90 16.78 6.05 -2.79
CA LEU A 90 16.06 5.67 -1.58
C LEU A 90 16.43 4.26 -1.07
N VAL A 91 16.46 3.28 -1.97
CA VAL A 91 16.79 1.89 -1.61
C VAL A 91 18.23 1.76 -1.10
N GLN A 92 19.19 2.46 -1.70
CA GLN A 92 20.57 2.46 -1.21
C GLN A 92 20.68 3.19 0.14
N MET A 93 19.94 4.28 0.35
CA MET A 93 19.95 5.03 1.60
C MET A 93 19.48 4.17 2.77
N ILE A 94 18.33 3.49 2.61
CA ILE A 94 17.80 2.55 3.62
C ILE A 94 18.79 1.39 3.84
N LYS A 95 19.36 0.80 2.78
CA LYS A 95 20.34 -0.30 2.94
C LYS A 95 21.59 0.10 3.71
N ASN A 96 21.95 1.38 3.69
CA ASN A 96 23.18 1.90 4.28
C ASN A 96 22.95 2.59 5.64
N GLY A 97 21.73 2.55 6.19
CA GLY A 97 21.45 3.19 7.48
C GLY A 97 21.40 4.72 7.41
N LYS A 98 20.95 5.28 6.28
CA LYS A 98 20.82 6.73 6.01
C LYS A 98 19.37 7.18 5.95
N GLU A 99 18.52 6.56 6.75
CA GLU A 99 17.09 6.84 6.88
C GLU A 99 16.79 8.30 7.28
N ASP A 100 17.68 8.88 8.08
CA ASP A 100 17.64 10.26 8.57
C ASP A 100 17.90 11.32 7.47
N GLU A 101 18.50 10.92 6.35
CA GLU A 101 18.76 11.77 5.19
C GLU A 101 17.59 11.75 4.17
N VAL A 102 16.56 10.90 4.36
CA VAL A 102 15.45 10.73 3.41
C VAL A 102 14.51 11.94 3.44
N GLN A 103 14.35 12.61 2.30
CA GLN A 103 13.40 13.71 2.13
C GLN A 103 11.96 13.19 2.08
N SER A 104 11.08 13.83 2.85
CA SER A 104 9.65 13.45 2.96
C SER A 104 8.68 14.44 2.31
N GLU A 105 9.16 15.57 1.82
CA GLU A 105 8.36 16.63 1.21
C GLU A 105 9.10 17.27 0.03
N PHE A 106 8.33 17.82 -0.91
CA PHE A 106 8.86 18.68 -1.97
C PHE A 106 8.90 20.12 -1.47
N ASP A 107 9.93 20.87 -1.89
CA ASP A 107 10.03 22.32 -1.68
C ASP A 107 8.87 23.11 -2.33
#